data_AF-A0A401QPL9-F1
#
_entry.id   AF-A0A401QPL9-F1
#
_cell.length_a   1.000
_cell.length_b   1.000
_cell.length_c   1.000
_cell.angle_alpha   90.00
_cell.angle_beta   90.00
_cell.angle_gamma   90.00
#
_symmetry.space_group_name_H-M   'P 1'
#
loop_
_entity.id
_entity.type
_entity.pdbx_description
1 polymer ?
#
loop_
_entity_poly.entity_id
_entity_poly.type
_entity_poly.pdbx_seq_one_letter_code
_entity_poly.pdbx_strand_id
1 'polypeptide(L)'
;NTINQTPVTLQVPGLVSTQVQMAGMPTEILCLMNMITPDELVDDEEYEEIVEDVREECSKYGMVKSIEIPRPIDGLEVPGCGKV
;
A
#
# COMPACT_ATOMS: atom_id res chain seq x y z
N ASN A 1 4.03 -14.40 -25.94
CA ASN A 1 4.89 -13.22 -25.68
C ASN A 1 5.68 -13.44 -24.40
N THR A 2 6.93 -13.83 -24.54
CA THR A 2 7.84 -14.12 -23.41
C THR A 2 8.58 -12.84 -23.03
N ILE A 3 8.35 -12.34 -21.83
CA ILE A 3 8.97 -11.11 -21.31
C ILE A 3 10.30 -11.51 -20.68
N ASN A 4 11.43 -11.17 -21.33
CA ASN A 4 12.76 -11.33 -20.76
C ASN A 4 13.01 -10.20 -19.75
N GLN A 5 12.90 -10.49 -18.45
CA GLN A 5 13.43 -9.62 -17.41
C GLN A 5 14.88 -10.02 -17.14
N THR A 6 15.83 -9.26 -17.69
CA THR A 6 17.22 -9.29 -17.22
C THR A 6 17.35 -8.37 -15.99
N PRO A 7 17.69 -8.87 -14.79
CA PRO A 7 17.92 -8.01 -13.64
C PRO A 7 19.22 -7.21 -13.82
N VAL A 8 19.14 -5.90 -13.68
CA VAL A 8 20.32 -5.02 -13.69
C VAL A 8 20.87 -4.97 -12.26
N THR A 9 21.96 -5.68 -12.00
CA THR A 9 22.61 -5.71 -10.68
C THR A 9 23.51 -4.49 -10.49
N LEU A 10 23.08 -3.49 -9.72
CA LEU A 10 23.93 -2.37 -9.32
C LEU A 10 24.81 -2.81 -8.14
N GLN A 11 26.04 -3.24 -8.45
CA GLN A 11 26.95 -3.82 -7.47
C GLN A 11 27.88 -2.73 -6.89
N VAL A 12 27.53 -2.17 -5.73
CA VAL A 12 28.43 -1.31 -4.94
C VAL A 12 29.12 -2.16 -3.87
N PRO A 13 30.45 -2.29 -3.88
CA PRO A 13 31.18 -3.07 -2.88
C PRO A 13 30.94 -2.53 -1.45
N GLY A 14 30.50 -3.39 -0.54
CA GLY A 14 30.40 -3.09 0.90
C GLY A 14 28.99 -2.95 1.47
N LEU A 15 27.95 -2.89 0.64
CA LEU A 15 26.57 -2.96 1.09
C LEU A 15 26.04 -4.39 0.92
N VAL A 16 25.93 -5.14 2.02
CA VAL A 16 25.30 -6.46 2.04
C VAL A 16 23.87 -6.34 1.50
N SER A 17 23.68 -6.74 0.25
CA SER A 17 22.48 -6.47 -0.56
C SER A 17 21.25 -7.25 -0.10
N THR A 18 21.36 -8.10 0.92
CA THR A 18 20.30 -9.05 1.30
C THR A 18 19.02 -8.37 1.80
N GLN A 19 19.10 -7.17 2.38
CA GLN A 19 17.90 -6.44 2.85
C GLN A 19 17.28 -5.54 1.77
N VAL A 20 18.09 -5.00 0.85
CA VAL A 20 17.59 -4.17 -0.26
C VAL A 20 17.06 -5.04 -1.41
N GLN A 21 17.44 -6.31 -1.49
CA GLN A 21 16.94 -7.24 -2.51
C GLN A 21 15.49 -7.71 -2.28
N MET A 22 14.95 -7.58 -1.06
CA MET A 22 13.57 -7.99 -0.75
C MET A 22 12.55 -6.89 -1.02
N ALA A 23 12.94 -5.63 -0.89
CA ALA A 23 12.16 -4.49 -1.34
C ALA A 23 12.53 -4.27 -2.81
N GLY A 24 11.69 -4.76 -3.73
CA GLY A 24 11.91 -4.54 -5.16
C GLY A 24 12.06 -3.06 -5.54
N MET A 25 12.17 -2.79 -6.85
CA MET A 25 12.21 -1.40 -7.32
C MET A 25 11.01 -0.62 -6.77
N PRO A 26 11.18 0.63 -6.33
CA PRO A 26 10.09 1.47 -5.87
C PRO A 26 8.96 1.49 -6.89
N THR A 27 7.73 1.35 -6.40
CA THR A 27 6.52 1.39 -7.23
C THR A 27 5.71 2.64 -6.90
N GLU A 28 4.72 2.94 -7.73
CA GLU A 28 3.73 3.99 -7.44
C GLU A 28 2.59 3.52 -6.54
N ILE A 29 2.67 2.31 -5.97
CA ILE A 29 1.72 1.74 -5.03
C ILE A 29 2.37 1.72 -3.64
N LEU A 30 1.68 2.30 -2.68
CA LEU A 30 2.02 2.25 -1.26
C LEU A 30 0.99 1.37 -0.55
N CYS A 31 1.46 0.54 0.38
CA CYS A 31 0.59 -0.20 1.29
C CYS A 31 0.88 0.31 2.70
N LEU A 32 -0.08 1.02 3.29
CA LEU A 32 0.01 1.57 4.62
C LEU A 32 -0.63 0.58 5.60
N MET A 33 0.11 0.21 6.63
CA MET A 33 -0.32 -0.76 7.64
C MET A 33 -0.52 -0.08 8.99
N ASN A 34 -1.42 -0.61 9.81
CA ASN A 34 -1.74 -0.08 11.13
C ASN A 34 -2.26 1.37 11.10
N MET A 35 -2.86 1.79 9.99
CA MET A 35 -3.47 3.12 9.85
C MET A 35 -4.87 3.17 10.47
N ILE A 36 -5.60 2.07 10.40
CA ILE A 36 -7.02 1.97 10.73
C ILE A 36 -7.33 0.60 11.31
N THR A 37 -8.41 0.52 12.09
CA THR A 37 -8.99 -0.73 12.55
C THR A 37 -10.18 -1.13 11.68
N PRO A 38 -10.48 -2.44 11.51
CA PRO A 38 -11.64 -2.87 10.73
C PRO A 38 -12.97 -2.28 11.21
N ASP A 39 -13.12 -2.06 12.52
CA ASP A 39 -14.38 -1.60 13.13
C ASP A 39 -14.74 -0.17 12.67
N GLU A 40 -13.75 0.70 12.44
CA GLU A 40 -13.91 2.07 11.94
C GLU A 40 -14.36 2.12 10.46
N LEU A 41 -14.28 0.99 9.74
CA LEU A 41 -14.72 0.91 8.34
C LEU A 41 -16.17 0.43 8.17
N VAL A 42 -16.86 0.09 9.27
CA VAL A 42 -18.24 -0.41 9.22
C VAL A 42 -19.22 0.73 8.96
N ASP A 43 -18.98 1.89 9.57
CA ASP A 43 -19.79 3.08 9.36
C ASP A 43 -19.41 3.78 8.05
N ASP A 44 -20.42 4.21 7.28
CA ASP A 44 -20.20 4.84 5.97
C ASP A 44 -19.65 6.26 6.09
N GLU A 45 -20.07 7.04 7.10
CA GLU A 45 -19.60 8.41 7.31
C GLU A 45 -18.13 8.39 7.76
N GLU A 46 -17.79 7.54 8.73
CA GLU A 46 -16.40 7.36 9.20
C GLU A 46 -15.47 6.86 8.08
N TYR A 47 -15.94 5.91 7.24
CA TYR A 47 -15.19 5.45 6.08
C TYR A 47 -14.89 6.59 5.09
N GLU A 48 -15.86 7.45 4.79
CA GLU A 48 -15.67 8.58 3.88
C GLU A 48 -14.65 9.58 4.45
N GLU A 49 -14.73 9.90 5.74
CA GLU A 49 -13.75 10.77 6.42
C GLU A 49 -12.33 10.18 6.35
N ILE A 50 -12.16 8.89 6.63
CA ILE A 50 -10.86 8.20 6.54
C ILE A 50 -10.28 8.27 5.12
N VAL A 51 -11.11 8.04 4.09
CA VAL A 51 -10.65 8.11 2.68
C VAL A 51 -10.22 9.51 2.31
N GLU A 52 -10.95 10.53 2.77
CA GLU A 52 -10.60 11.94 2.53
C GLU A 52 -9.30 12.32 3.24
N ASP A 53 -9.14 11.96 4.51
CA ASP A 53 -7.93 12.23 5.31
C ASP A 53 -6.68 11.59 4.68
N VAL A 54 -6.76 10.31 4.30
CA VAL A 54 -5.64 9.63 3.64
C VAL A 54 -5.32 10.27 2.30
N ARG A 55 -6.34 10.65 1.52
CA ARG A 55 -6.14 11.33 0.24
C ARG A 55 -5.47 12.68 0.43
N GLU A 56 -5.94 13.50 1.37
CA GLU A 56 -5.38 14.82 1.63
C GLU A 56 -3.91 14.70 2.04
N GLU A 57 -3.60 13.80 2.98
CA GLU A 57 -2.24 13.63 3.47
C GLU A 57 -1.30 13.09 2.38
N CYS A 58 -1.71 12.11 1.60
CA CYS A 58 -0.90 11.57 0.49
C CYS A 58 -0.75 12.58 -0.65
N SER A 59 -1.75 13.45 -0.87
CA SER A 59 -1.73 14.46 -1.94
C SER A 59 -0.65 15.53 -1.74
N LYS A 60 -0.14 15.69 -0.51
CA LYS A 60 1.00 16.57 -0.21
C LYS A 60 2.30 16.13 -0.88
N TYR A 61 2.41 14.85 -1.25
CA TYR A 61 3.62 14.26 -1.83
C TYR A 61 3.50 13.97 -3.34
N GLY A 62 2.31 14.15 -3.92
CA GLY A 62 2.06 13.92 -5.33
C GLY A 62 0.58 13.68 -5.63
N MET A 63 0.24 13.47 -6.90
CA MET A 63 -1.15 13.18 -7.28
C MET A 63 -1.53 11.74 -6.88
N VAL A 64 -2.55 11.59 -6.05
CA VAL A 64 -3.13 10.29 -5.70
C VAL A 64 -4.08 9.84 -6.82
N LYS A 65 -3.74 8.73 -7.50
CA LYS A 65 -4.55 8.18 -8.60
C LYS A 65 -5.79 7.41 -8.11
N SER A 66 -5.62 6.61 -7.07
CA SER A 66 -6.66 5.77 -6.46
C SER A 66 -6.30 5.44 -5.01
N ILE A 67 -7.29 5.08 -4.21
CA ILE A 67 -7.15 4.60 -2.83
C ILE A 67 -8.05 3.37 -2.70
N GLU A 68 -7.54 2.31 -2.09
CA GLU A 68 -8.28 1.07 -1.87
C GLU A 68 -8.22 0.71 -0.38
N ILE A 69 -9.36 0.77 0.30
CA ILE A 69 -9.47 0.40 1.73
C ILE A 69 -10.49 -0.72 1.85
N PRO A 70 -10.05 -2.00 1.94
CA PRO A 70 -10.98 -3.12 2.02
C PRO A 70 -11.81 -3.07 3.29
N ARG A 71 -13.13 -2.91 3.14
CA ARG A 71 -14.09 -2.89 4.25
C ARG A 71 -14.39 -4.31 4.76
N PRO A 72 -14.64 -4.50 6.05
CA PRO A 72 -15.08 -5.78 6.59
C PRO A 72 -16.47 -6.16 6.04
N ILE A 73 -16.72 -7.47 5.91
CA ILE A 73 -18.02 -8.02 5.53
C ILE A 73 -18.41 -9.04 6.59
N ASP A 74 -19.61 -8.90 7.14
CA ASP A 74 -20.11 -9.77 8.21
C ASP A 74 -20.03 -11.25 7.82
N GLY A 75 -19.33 -12.03 8.65
CA GLY A 75 -19.15 -13.47 8.47
C GLY A 75 -18.13 -13.87 7.40
N LEU A 76 -17.41 -12.93 6.80
CA LEU A 76 -16.37 -13.20 5.80
C LEU A 76 -15.02 -12.57 6.20
N GLU A 77 -13.95 -13.35 6.06
CA GLU A 77 -12.60 -12.80 6.19
C GLU A 77 -12.23 -12.05 4.90
N VAL A 78 -12.03 -10.74 5.01
CA VAL A 78 -11.67 -9.87 3.87
C VAL A 78 -10.14 -9.68 3.84
N PRO A 79 -9.44 -10.17 2.81
CA PRO A 79 -8.00 -9.99 2.69
C PRO A 79 -7.63 -8.50 2.62
N GLY A 80 -6.72 -8.07 3.49
CA GLY A 80 -6.23 -6.69 3.51
C GLY A 80 -7.11 -5.71 4.29
N CYS A 81 -8.17 -6.18 4.96
CA CYS A 81 -8.90 -5.36 5.93
C CYS A 81 -7.93 -4.82 6.99
N GLY A 82 -7.99 -3.52 7.30
CA GLY A 82 -7.00 -2.85 8.16
C GLY A 82 -5.81 -2.20 7.43
N LYS A 83 -5.78 -2.26 6.09
CA LYS A 83 -4.73 -1.67 5.25
C LYS A 83 -5.31 -0.63 4.29
N VAL A 84 -4.44 0.28 3.85
CA VAL A 84 -4.71 1.31 2.82
C VAL A 84 -3.69 1.21 1.70
#